data_AF-A0A515A219-F1
#
_entry.id   AF-A0A515A219-F1
#
_cell.length_a   1.000
_cell.length_b   1.000
_cell.length_c   1.000
_cell.angle_alpha   90.00
_cell.angle_beta   90.00
_cell.angle_gamma   90.00
#
_symmetry.space_group_name_H-M   'P 1'
#
loop_
_entity.id
_entity.type
_entity.pdbx_description
1 polymer ?
#
loop_
_entity_poly.entity_id
_entity_poly.type
_entity_poly.pdbx_seq_one_letter_code
_entity_poly.pdbx_strand_id
1 'polypeptide(L)' 'MTQAERFILAYYKSALTDIMANRNLEKHRTQITNLIGFLTKKIELAKEEHDKPIGFDDLKNEFYYLLYEISERT' A
#
# COMPACT_ATOMS: atom_id res chain seq x y z
N MET A 1 -14.43 -6.52 7.86
CA MET A 1 -13.62 -5.54 7.12
C MET A 1 -13.86 -4.14 7.70
N THR A 2 -12.82 -3.50 8.21
CA THR A 2 -12.86 -2.17 8.85
C THR A 2 -12.96 -1.04 7.82
N GLN A 3 -13.27 0.19 8.27
CA GLN A 3 -13.30 1.37 7.39
C GLN A 3 -11.92 1.66 6.79
N ALA A 4 -10.85 1.46 7.57
CA ALA A 4 -9.47 1.62 7.11
C ALA A 4 -9.12 0.61 6.00
N GLU A 5 -9.49 -0.66 6.15
CA GLU A 5 -9.26 -1.68 5.12
C GLU A 5 -9.98 -1.36 3.80
N ARG A 6 -11.24 -0.89 3.88
CA ARG A 6 -11.99 -0.46 2.69
C ARG A 6 -11.32 0.72 1.97
N PHE A 7 -10.82 1.70 2.73
CA PHE A 7 -10.10 2.83 2.18
C PHE A 7 -8.81 2.40 1.47
N ILE A 8 -8.01 1.52 2.09
CA ILE A 8 -6.74 1.07 1.53
C ILE A 8 -6.97 0.31 0.20
N LEU A 9 -7.95 -0.58 0.16
CA LEU A 9 -8.30 -1.31 -1.06
C LEU A 9 -8.80 -0.39 -2.18
N ALA A 10 -9.63 0.61 -1.85
CA ALA A 10 -10.09 1.60 -2.82
C ALA A 10 -8.92 2.43 -3.38
N TYR A 11 -7.99 2.85 -2.51
CA TYR A 11 -6.81 3.59 -2.92
C TYR A 11 -5.90 2.76 -3.84
N TYR A 12 -5.66 1.48 -3.51
CA TYR A 12 -4.85 0.59 -4.36
C TYR A 12 -5.37 0.54 -5.80
N LYS A 13 -6.68 0.34 -5.99
CA LYS A 13 -7.29 0.28 -7.33
C LYS A 13 -7.15 1.60 -8.11
N SER A 14 -7.33 2.72 -7.41
CA SER A 14 -7.18 4.05 -8.00
C SER A 14 -5.73 4.31 -8.41
N ALA A 15 -4.77 3.99 -7.52
CA ALA A 15 -3.35 4.19 -7.79
C ALA A 15 -2.88 3.33 -8.96
N LEU A 16 -3.26 2.04 -9.01
CA LEU A 16 -2.92 1.16 -10.12
C LEU A 16 -3.42 1.73 -11.46
N THR A 17 -4.67 2.23 -11.50
CA THR A 17 -5.24 2.83 -12.72
C THR A 17 -4.45 4.06 -13.19
N ASP A 18 -4.15 4.97 -12.27
CA ASP A 18 -3.42 6.21 -12.59
C ASP A 18 -1.96 5.94 -12.98
N ILE A 19 -1.28 5.00 -12.30
CA ILE A 19 0.10 4.59 -12.60
C ILE A 19 0.17 3.94 -13.99
N MET A 20 -0.76 3.04 -14.30
CA MET A 20 -0.84 2.41 -15.62
C MET A 20 -1.12 3.43 -16.73
N ALA A 21 -1.84 4.51 -16.42
CA ALA A 21 -2.08 5.64 -17.33
C ALA A 21 -0.95 6.69 -17.34
N ASN A 22 0.14 6.47 -16.60
CA ASN A 22 1.26 7.40 -16.43
C ASN A 22 0.87 8.78 -15.86
N ARG A 23 -0.07 8.81 -14.91
CA ARG A 23 -0.62 10.03 -14.29
C ARG A 23 -0.29 10.08 -12.81
N ASN A 24 -0.14 11.30 -12.28
CA ASN A 24 -0.02 11.57 -10.84
C ASN A 24 1.09 10.76 -10.11
N LEU A 25 2.14 10.34 -10.81
CA LEU A 25 3.13 9.38 -10.30
C LEU A 25 3.77 9.82 -8.98
N GLU A 26 4.25 11.06 -8.90
CA GLU A 26 4.89 11.59 -7.68
C GLU A 26 3.93 11.65 -6.50
N LYS A 27 2.67 12.04 -6.73
CA LYS A 27 1.63 12.02 -5.70
C LYS A 27 1.42 10.60 -5.18
N HIS A 28 1.33 9.62 -6.08
CA HIS A 28 1.18 8.22 -5.71
C HIS A 28 2.43 7.68 -5.01
N ARG A 29 3.65 8.06 -5.41
CA ARG A 29 4.90 7.67 -4.75
C ARG A 29 4.87 8.02 -3.27
N THR A 30 4.58 9.29 -2.95
CA THR A 30 4.52 9.75 -1.55
C THR A 30 3.45 9.00 -0.76
N GLN A 31 2.25 8.87 -1.31
CA GLN A 31 1.14 8.31 -0.57
C GLN A 31 1.23 6.77 -0.41
N ILE A 32 1.79 6.06 -1.39
CA ILE A 32 2.10 4.63 -1.26
C ILE A 32 3.19 4.40 -0.22
N THR A 33 4.25 5.22 -0.20
CA THR A 33 5.31 5.14 0.82
C THR A 33 4.73 5.26 2.24
N ASN A 34 3.82 6.22 2.45
CA ASN A 34 3.15 6.40 3.73
C ASN A 34 2.28 5.19 4.12
N LEU A 35 1.57 4.59 3.15
CA LEU A 35 0.75 3.39 3.40
C LEU A 35 1.59 2.18 3.75
N ILE A 36 2.74 1.97 3.09
CA ILE A 36 3.70 0.92 3.45
C ILE A 36 4.16 1.12 4.89
N GLY A 37 4.55 2.34 5.27
CA GLY A 37 4.95 2.65 6.65
C GLY A 37 3.84 2.36 7.67
N PHE A 38 2.58 2.67 7.35
CA PHE A 38 1.44 2.33 8.18
C PHE A 38 1.23 0.80 8.31
N LEU A 39 1.29 0.06 7.20
CA LEU A 39 1.13 -1.40 7.19
C LEU A 39 2.24 -2.09 7.97
N THR A 40 3.49 -1.64 7.83
CA THR A 40 4.62 -2.17 8.62
C THR A 40 4.36 -2.06 10.11
N LYS A 41 3.91 -0.89 10.60
CA LYS A 41 3.57 -0.72 12.02
C LYS A 41 2.43 -1.63 12.47
N LYS A 42 1.42 -1.86 11.61
CA LYS A 42 0.32 -2.80 11.91
C LYS A 42 0.79 -4.24 11.99
N ILE A 43 1.72 -4.64 11.13
CA ILE A 43 2.34 -5.96 11.15
C ILE A 43 3.18 -6.14 12.42
N GLU A 44 3.97 -5.14 12.79
CA GLU A 44 4.77 -5.14 14.03
C GLU A 44 3.88 -5.27 15.27
N LEU A 45 2.83 -4.46 15.37
CA LEU A 45 1.89 -4.53 16.49
C LEU A 45 1.23 -5.91 16.61
N ALA A 46 0.77 -6.50 15.50
CA ALA A 46 0.19 -7.84 15.52
C ALA A 46 1.20 -8.89 16.04
N LYS A 47 2.48 -8.78 15.64
CA LYS A 47 3.54 -9.68 16.12
C LYS A 47 3.77 -9.53 17.63
N GLU A 48 3.78 -8.30 18.14
CA GLU A 48 3.92 -8.01 19.58
C GLU A 48 2.75 -8.58 20.40
N GLU A 49 1.55 -8.51 19.86
CA GLU A 49 0.33 -9.05 20.47
C GLU A 49 0.20 -10.59 20.29
N HIS A 50 1.21 -11.26 19.71
CA HIS A 50 1.21 -12.68 19.34
C HIS A 50 0.08 -13.08 18.37
N ASP A 51 -0.45 -12.11 17.64
CA ASP A 51 -1.46 -12.26 16.61
C ASP A 51 -0.84 -12.42 15.20
N LYS A 52 -1.62 -13.00 14.28
CA LYS A 52 -1.22 -13.09 12.87
C LYS A 52 -1.62 -11.81 12.13
N PRO A 53 -0.73 -11.16 11.36
CA PRO A 53 -1.05 -9.97 10.56
C PRO A 53 -1.76 -10.38 9.24
N ILE A 54 -2.89 -11.09 9.35
CA ILE A 54 -3.57 -11.70 8.20
C ILE A 54 -3.89 -10.62 7.15
N GLY A 55 -3.32 -10.76 5.95
CA GLY A 55 -3.56 -9.90 4.79
C GLY A 55 -2.78 -8.57 4.76
N PHE A 56 -2.13 -8.15 5.86
CA PHE A 56 -1.33 -6.91 5.84
C PHE A 56 0.02 -7.07 5.15
N ASP A 57 0.67 -8.23 5.28
CA ASP A 57 1.94 -8.49 4.57
C ASP A 57 1.73 -8.57 3.05
N ASP A 58 0.68 -9.27 2.59
CA ASP A 58 0.35 -9.35 1.16
C ASP A 58 0.05 -7.97 0.58
N LEU A 59 -0.78 -7.19 1.28
CA LEU A 59 -1.14 -5.84 0.85
C LEU A 59 0.07 -4.89 0.83
N LYS A 60 1.02 -5.06 1.76
CA LYS A 60 2.29 -4.31 1.76
C LYS A 60 3.12 -4.64 0.53
N ASN A 61 3.20 -5.92 0.14
CA ASN A 61 3.92 -6.35 -1.05
C ASN A 61 3.29 -5.78 -2.34
N GLU A 62 1.96 -5.74 -2.42
CA GLU A 62 1.23 -5.09 -3.51
C GLU A 62 1.57 -3.59 -3.63
N PHE A 63 1.71 -2.89 -2.51
CA PHE A 63 2.14 -1.49 -2.53
C PHE A 63 3.62 -1.32 -2.92
N TYR A 64 4.51 -2.25 -2.55
CA TYR A 64 5.88 -2.25 -3.06
C TYR A 64 5.92 -2.45 -4.57
N TYR A 65 5.07 -3.31 -5.12
CA TYR A 65 4.94 -3.49 -6.56
C TYR A 65 4.52 -2.17 -7.24
N LEU A 66 3.53 -1.45 -6.71
CA LEU A 66 3.14 -0.14 -7.26
C LEU A 66 4.26 0.91 -7.20
N LEU A 67 5.09 0.92 -6.13
CA LEU A 67 6.26 1.82 -6.06
C LEU A 67 7.32 1.47 -7.10
N TYR A 68 7.55 0.19 -7.34
CA TYR A 68 8.43 -0.27 -8.40
C TYR A 68 7.92 0.21 -9.76
N GLU A 69 6.64 0.00 -10.07
CA GLU A 69 6.04 0.46 -11.33
C GLU A 69 6.15 1.97 -11.54
N ILE A 70 6.00 2.78 -10.47
CA ILE A 70 6.23 4.22 -10.53
C ILE A 70 7.71 4.52 -10.86
N SER A 71 8.64 3.83 -10.20
CA SER A 71 10.07 4.07 -10.36
C SER A 71 10.58 3.75 -11.76
N GLU A 72 10.03 2.73 -12.43
CA GLU A 72 10.37 2.39 -13.81
C GLU A 72 9.87 3.42 -14.84
N ARG A 73 8.97 4.33 -14.43
CA ARG A 73 8.31 5.32 -15.31
C ARG A 73 8.79 6.76 -15.09
N THR A 74 9.63 7.01 -14.09
CA THR A 74 10.15 8.33 -13.71
C THR A 74 11.65 8.40 -13.92
#